data_AF-A0A925SI13-F1
#
_entry.id   AF-A0A925SI13-F1
#
_cell.length_a   1.000
_cell.length_b   1.000
_cell.length_c   1.000
_cell.angle_alpha   90.00
_cell.angle_beta   90.00
_cell.angle_gamma   90.00
#
_symmetry.space_group_name_H-M   'P 1'
#
loop_
_entity.id
_entity.type
_entity.pdbx_description
1 polymer ?
#
loop_
_entity_poly.entity_id
_entity_poly.type
_entity_poly.pdbx_seq_one_letter_code
_entity_poly.pdbx_strand_id
1 'polypeptide(L)'
;MLKQSLHFKRAAVSLAAIAAFGASGVVSAQGLDSAESKLFANYVTDDMLLNADKDAQNWLHYGRDYQTTRYSPLSQVNRENVKKLTPVWNLSFGVLEGQDSQAVAVNGTIYVTTSFNKVIAVDAASGKVHWKYDRELPGDVFPKLCCDVVNRGVAVYKNKVYLATLDAHIVALDAASGKVVWDKKIGDYTYAETFTIMPMALQNKIIFGTAG
;
A
#
# COMPACT_ATOMS: atom_id res chain seq x y z
N MET A 1 -15.35 -68.86 -22.40
CA MET A 1 -15.00 -68.94 -20.96
C MET A 1 -14.64 -67.55 -20.46
N LEU A 2 -15.09 -67.24 -19.24
CA LEU A 2 -15.11 -65.93 -18.57
C LEU A 2 -13.79 -65.13 -18.61
N LYS A 3 -13.89 -63.79 -18.68
CA LYS A 3 -13.70 -62.92 -17.49
C LYS A 3 -13.93 -61.44 -17.83
N GLN A 4 -14.80 -60.82 -17.02
CA GLN A 4 -14.95 -59.37 -16.84
C GLN A 4 -13.71 -58.77 -16.16
N SER A 5 -13.41 -57.50 -16.42
CA SER A 5 -12.70 -56.57 -15.53
C SER A 5 -12.63 -55.20 -16.22
N LEU A 6 -13.57 -54.29 -15.93
CA LEU A 6 -13.50 -53.19 -14.94
C LEU A 6 -12.80 -51.92 -15.48
N HIS A 7 -13.62 -50.87 -15.53
CA HIS A 7 -13.34 -49.52 -15.99
C HIS A 7 -12.33 -48.77 -15.12
N PHE A 8 -11.40 -48.09 -15.79
CA PHE A 8 -10.85 -46.81 -15.30
C PHE A 8 -11.19 -45.74 -16.35
N LYS A 9 -12.26 -44.96 -16.11
CA LYS A 9 -12.48 -43.74 -16.88
C LYS A 9 -11.46 -42.69 -16.40
N ARG A 10 -10.38 -42.50 -17.15
CA ARG A 10 -9.59 -41.27 -17.07
C ARG A 10 -10.46 -40.16 -17.66
N ALA A 11 -11.01 -39.30 -16.79
CA ALA A 11 -11.58 -38.04 -17.23
C ALA A 11 -10.43 -37.16 -17.72
N ALA A 12 -10.27 -37.07 -19.03
CA ALA A 12 -9.45 -36.03 -19.65
C ALA A 12 -10.15 -34.69 -19.37
N VAL A 13 -9.58 -33.88 -18.49
CA VAL A 13 -9.94 -32.47 -18.39
C VAL A 13 -9.38 -31.82 -19.66
N SER A 14 -10.24 -31.64 -20.67
CA SER A 14 -9.91 -30.85 -21.84
C SER A 14 -9.61 -29.43 -21.40
N LEU A 15 -8.35 -29.00 -21.54
CA LEU A 15 -8.02 -27.58 -21.63
C LEU A 15 -8.78 -27.03 -22.83
N ALA A 16 -9.85 -26.27 -22.59
CA ALA A 16 -10.42 -25.41 -23.61
C ALA A 16 -9.39 -24.31 -23.90
N ALA A 17 -8.56 -24.53 -24.92
CA ALA A 17 -7.76 -23.49 -25.52
C ALA A 17 -8.72 -22.46 -26.14
N ILE A 18 -8.87 -21.31 -25.49
CA ILE A 18 -9.52 -20.14 -26.10
C ILE A 18 -8.55 -19.63 -27.16
N ALA A 19 -8.71 -20.11 -28.39
CA ALA A 19 -8.13 -19.50 -29.57
C ALA A 19 -8.98 -18.27 -29.94
N ALA A 20 -8.60 -17.09 -29.44
CA ALA A 20 -9.10 -15.83 -29.97
C ALA A 20 -8.13 -15.36 -31.07
N PHE A 21 -8.46 -15.66 -32.32
CA PHE A 21 -7.88 -15.02 -33.49
C PHE A 21 -8.44 -13.59 -33.62
N GLY A 22 -7.56 -12.60 -33.75
CA GLY A 22 -7.79 -11.50 -34.67
C GLY A 22 -8.69 -10.35 -34.21
N ALA A 23 -8.36 -9.72 -33.08
CA ALA A 23 -8.47 -8.27 -32.95
C ALA A 23 -7.39 -7.85 -31.96
N SER A 24 -6.29 -7.27 -32.45
CA SER A 24 -5.37 -6.48 -31.62
C SER A 24 -6.09 -5.20 -31.23
N GLY A 25 -7.15 -5.32 -30.43
CA GLY A 25 -7.72 -4.21 -29.71
C GLY A 25 -6.62 -3.76 -28.76
N VAL A 26 -6.08 -2.58 -29.01
CA VAL A 26 -5.25 -1.89 -28.03
C VAL A 26 -6.18 -1.68 -26.83
N VAL A 27 -6.15 -2.61 -25.86
CA VAL A 27 -6.83 -2.38 -24.60
C VAL A 27 -6.09 -1.20 -24.00
N SER A 28 -6.74 -0.04 -23.99
CA SER A 28 -6.16 1.17 -23.44
C SER A 28 -5.76 0.89 -22.00
N ALA A 29 -4.65 1.47 -21.53
CA ALA A 29 -4.19 1.29 -20.16
C ALA A 29 -5.30 1.60 -19.14
N GLN A 30 -6.21 2.52 -19.48
CA GLN A 30 -7.41 2.86 -18.71
C GLN A 30 -8.40 1.68 -18.58
N GLY A 31 -8.57 0.87 -19.63
CA GLY A 31 -9.46 -0.30 -19.62
C GLY A 31 -8.95 -1.45 -18.75
N LEU A 32 -7.63 -1.66 -18.71
CA LEU A 32 -7.00 -2.64 -17.82
C LEU A 32 -7.11 -2.22 -16.35
N ASP A 33 -6.82 -0.95 -16.06
CA ASP A 33 -6.85 -0.42 -14.69
C ASP A 33 -8.28 -0.46 -14.10
N SER A 34 -9.30 -0.21 -14.92
CA SER A 34 -10.71 -0.32 -14.52
C SER A 34 -11.17 -1.77 -14.26
N ALA A 35 -10.59 -2.74 -14.97
CA ALA A 35 -10.88 -4.16 -14.74
C ALA A 35 -10.19 -4.67 -13.47
N GLU A 36 -8.92 -4.31 -13.27
CA GLU A 36 -8.14 -4.71 -12.09
C GLU A 36 -8.67 -4.06 -10.80
N SER A 37 -9.11 -2.80 -10.85
CA SER A 37 -9.68 -2.14 -9.66
C SER A 37 -10.92 -2.83 -9.10
N LYS A 38 -11.68 -3.54 -9.95
CA LYS A 38 -12.83 -4.35 -9.50
C LYS A 38 -12.41 -5.66 -8.82
N LEU A 39 -11.17 -6.11 -9.03
CA LEU A 39 -10.65 -7.36 -8.48
C LEU A 39 -10.00 -7.14 -7.10
N PHE A 40 -9.57 -5.93 -6.78
CA PHE A 40 -8.86 -5.63 -5.54
C PHE A 40 -9.50 -4.47 -4.78
N ALA A 41 -9.90 -4.72 -3.51
CA ALA A 41 -10.57 -3.73 -2.68
C ALA A 41 -9.74 -2.44 -2.45
N ASN A 42 -8.41 -2.58 -2.39
CA ASN A 42 -7.48 -1.47 -2.11
C ASN A 42 -6.66 -1.10 -3.35
N TYR A 43 -7.29 -1.13 -4.53
CA TYR A 43 -6.66 -0.73 -5.78
C TYR A 43 -6.69 0.79 -5.98
N VAL A 44 -5.53 1.41 -6.20
CA VAL A 44 -5.43 2.85 -6.48
C VAL A 44 -4.99 3.10 -7.92
N THR A 45 -5.83 3.76 -8.70
CA THR A 45 -5.59 4.11 -10.10
C THR A 45 -4.87 5.45 -10.23
N ASP A 46 -4.29 5.75 -11.40
CA ASP A 46 -3.78 7.10 -11.70
C ASP A 46 -4.90 8.16 -11.64
N ASP A 47 -6.13 7.81 -12.05
CA ASP A 47 -7.28 8.71 -12.02
C ASP A 47 -7.71 9.08 -10.60
N MET A 48 -7.68 8.12 -9.67
CA MET A 48 -7.91 8.36 -8.25
C MET A 48 -6.86 9.32 -7.68
N LEU A 49 -5.59 9.15 -8.04
CA LEU A 49 -4.52 10.03 -7.58
C LEU A 49 -4.66 11.45 -8.15
N LEU A 50 -5.01 11.59 -9.43
CA LEU A 50 -5.19 12.89 -10.09
C LEU A 50 -6.40 13.66 -9.58
N ASN A 51 -7.47 12.97 -9.18
CA ASN A 51 -8.70 13.55 -8.69
C ASN A 51 -8.89 13.40 -7.17
N ALA A 52 -7.80 13.19 -6.42
CA ALA A 52 -7.87 13.00 -4.97
C ALA A 52 -8.46 14.21 -4.21
N ASP A 53 -8.44 15.40 -4.82
CA ASP A 53 -9.08 16.62 -4.31
C ASP A 53 -10.62 16.56 -4.35
N LYS A 54 -11.18 15.73 -5.23
CA LYS A 54 -12.62 15.50 -5.42
C LYS A 54 -13.13 14.28 -4.66
N ASP A 55 -12.23 13.38 -4.26
CA ASP A 55 -12.56 12.26 -3.40
C ASP A 55 -12.47 12.68 -1.93
N ALA A 56 -13.61 12.71 -1.26
CA ALA A 56 -13.68 13.04 0.15
C ALA A 56 -13.50 11.83 1.07
N GLN A 57 -13.62 10.60 0.53
CA GLN A 57 -13.61 9.36 1.31
C GLN A 57 -12.19 8.79 1.44
N ASN A 58 -11.30 9.13 0.50
CA ASN A 58 -9.93 8.67 0.48
C ASN A 58 -8.92 9.77 0.84
N TRP A 59 -7.78 9.35 1.38
CA TRP A 59 -6.61 10.19 1.62
C TRP A 59 -5.40 9.49 1.01
N LEU A 60 -5.11 9.78 -0.25
CA LEU A 60 -4.20 8.97 -1.08
C LEU A 60 -2.76 9.49 -1.10
N HIS A 61 -2.57 10.79 -0.87
CA HIS A 61 -1.25 11.44 -0.90
C HIS A 61 -0.82 11.91 0.49
N TYR A 62 0.47 12.25 0.63
CA TYR A 62 0.98 12.85 1.86
C TYR A 62 0.14 14.06 2.31
N GLY A 63 -0.19 14.93 1.37
CA GLY A 63 -1.01 16.12 1.59
C GLY A 63 -2.45 16.02 1.09
N ARG A 64 -3.04 14.82 1.07
CA ARG A 64 -4.34 14.45 0.47
C ARG A 64 -4.37 14.46 -1.05
N ASP A 65 -3.89 15.52 -1.68
CA ASP A 65 -3.86 15.72 -3.14
C ASP A 65 -2.43 16.05 -3.63
N TYR A 66 -2.23 16.08 -4.95
CA TYR A 66 -0.94 16.45 -5.55
C TYR A 66 -0.53 17.91 -5.31
N GLN A 67 -1.48 18.79 -4.95
CA GLN A 67 -1.18 20.16 -4.54
C GLN A 67 -0.72 20.23 -3.07
N THR A 68 -0.80 19.12 -2.34
CA THR A 68 -0.42 18.95 -0.94
C THR A 68 -1.14 19.88 0.03
N THR A 69 -2.40 20.22 -0.26
CA THR A 69 -3.16 21.23 0.51
C THR A 69 -3.49 20.80 1.94
N ARG A 70 -3.52 19.48 2.20
CA ARG A 70 -4.00 18.88 3.47
C ARG A 70 -5.42 19.33 3.86
N TYR A 71 -6.21 19.79 2.89
CA TYR A 71 -7.57 20.26 3.11
C TYR A 71 -8.58 19.13 2.87
N SER A 72 -9.48 18.85 3.81
CA SER A 72 -10.62 17.93 3.61
C SER A 72 -11.93 18.71 3.39
N PRO A 73 -12.76 18.37 2.39
CA PRO A 73 -14.07 18.99 2.18
C PRO A 73 -15.14 18.43 3.13
N LEU A 74 -14.83 17.38 3.90
CA LEU A 74 -15.76 16.81 4.87
C LEU A 74 -16.07 17.83 5.97
N SER A 75 -17.36 18.02 6.25
CA SER A 75 -17.85 19.02 7.21
C SER A 75 -18.72 18.43 8.31
N GLN A 76 -18.81 17.09 8.39
CA GLN A 76 -19.56 16.40 9.44
C GLN A 76 -19.08 16.82 10.83
N VAL A 77 -17.77 16.95 11.02
CA VAL A 77 -17.15 17.57 12.19
C VAL A 77 -16.88 19.03 11.87
N ASN A 78 -17.37 19.93 12.72
CA ASN A 78 -17.27 21.37 12.51
C ASN A 78 -17.21 22.12 13.85
N ARG A 79 -17.14 23.46 13.78
CA ARG A 79 -16.96 24.34 14.95
C ARG A 79 -18.03 24.19 16.02
N GLU A 80 -19.24 23.77 15.64
CA GLU A 80 -20.39 23.67 16.54
C GLU A 80 -20.38 22.35 17.32
N ASN A 81 -19.84 21.28 16.73
CA ASN A 81 -19.92 19.92 17.27
C ASN A 81 -18.56 19.28 17.64
N VAL A 82 -17.42 19.89 17.31
CA VAL A 82 -16.07 19.34 17.61
C VAL A 82 -15.87 19.00 19.09
N LYS A 83 -16.51 19.76 19.99
CA LYS A 83 -16.52 19.51 21.44
C LYS A 83 -17.17 18.19 21.87
N LYS A 84 -17.87 17.51 20.97
CA LYS A 84 -18.53 16.21 21.20
C LYS A 84 -17.69 15.03 20.71
N LEU A 85 -16.51 15.26 20.13
CA LEU A 85 -15.64 14.20 19.67
C LEU A 85 -15.21 13.30 20.83
N THR A 86 -15.25 12.00 20.59
CA THR A 86 -14.74 10.98 21.51
C THR A 86 -13.90 9.98 20.72
N PRO A 87 -12.87 9.36 21.34
CA PRO A 87 -12.13 8.28 20.69
C PRO A 87 -13.06 7.12 20.34
N VAL A 88 -13.03 6.65 19.09
CA VAL A 88 -13.81 5.49 18.63
C VAL A 88 -13.02 4.19 18.83
N TRP A 89 -11.72 4.23 18.52
CA TRP A 89 -10.78 3.14 18.76
C TRP A 89 -9.37 3.71 18.92
N ASN A 90 -8.45 2.90 19.44
CA ASN A 90 -7.02 3.19 19.48
C ASN A 90 -6.24 1.93 19.09
N LEU A 91 -5.01 2.11 18.62
CA LEU A 91 -4.12 1.03 18.23
C LEU A 91 -2.72 1.32 18.79
N SER A 92 -2.22 0.42 19.62
CA SER A 92 -0.82 0.45 20.03
C SER A 92 0.08 -0.08 18.90
N PHE A 93 1.11 0.68 18.56
CA PHE A 93 2.12 0.28 17.58
C PHE A 93 3.15 -0.70 18.14
N GLY A 94 3.25 -0.83 19.48
CA GLY A 94 4.19 -1.74 20.12
C GLY A 94 5.66 -1.33 20.02
N VAL A 95 5.92 -0.05 19.71
CA VAL A 95 7.25 0.59 19.67
C VAL A 95 7.16 1.95 20.37
N LEU A 96 8.30 2.53 20.78
CA LEU A 96 8.35 3.71 21.65
C LEU A 96 8.93 4.96 20.99
N GLU A 97 9.60 4.78 19.87
CA GLU A 97 10.32 5.82 19.12
C GLU A 97 9.35 6.71 18.33
N GLY A 98 9.87 7.68 17.57
CA GLY A 98 9.07 8.68 16.87
C GLY A 98 8.09 8.08 15.86
N GLN A 99 6.87 8.62 15.83
CA GLN A 99 5.78 8.21 14.94
C GLN A 99 5.43 9.36 13.98
N ASP A 100 6.08 9.39 12.83
CA ASP A 100 5.97 10.48 11.84
C ASP A 100 5.05 10.15 10.66
N SER A 101 4.37 9.01 10.70
CA SER A 101 3.58 8.53 9.57
C SER A 101 2.41 9.45 9.25
N GLN A 102 2.34 9.89 8.00
CA GLN A 102 1.07 10.26 7.41
C GLN A 102 0.26 8.99 7.17
N ALA A 103 -0.93 8.89 7.78
CA ALA A 103 -1.86 7.82 7.48
C ALA A 103 -2.42 7.98 6.06
N VAL A 104 -2.44 6.87 5.31
CA VAL A 104 -3.07 6.79 3.98
C VAL A 104 -4.35 5.98 4.12
N ALA A 105 -5.48 6.53 3.66
CA ALA A 105 -6.78 5.88 3.73
C ALA A 105 -7.25 5.56 2.32
N VAL A 106 -7.47 4.27 2.04
CA VAL A 106 -7.95 3.75 0.75
C VAL A 106 -9.11 2.80 1.00
N ASN A 107 -10.30 3.16 0.53
CA ASN A 107 -11.50 2.32 0.52
C ASN A 107 -11.80 1.67 1.88
N GLY A 108 -11.65 2.44 2.96
CA GLY A 108 -11.89 1.98 4.34
C GLY A 108 -10.72 1.26 5.01
N THR A 109 -9.59 1.04 4.33
CA THR A 109 -8.34 0.60 4.94
C THR A 109 -7.42 1.78 5.21
N ILE A 110 -6.90 1.88 6.43
CA ILE A 110 -5.82 2.81 6.79
C ILE A 110 -4.49 2.05 6.77
N TYR A 111 -3.49 2.61 6.10
CA TYR A 111 -2.11 2.19 6.16
C TYR A 111 -1.30 3.21 6.95
N VAL A 112 -0.54 2.73 7.93
CA VAL A 112 0.32 3.55 8.77
C VAL A 112 1.67 2.88 8.94
N THR A 113 2.74 3.68 8.93
CA THR A 113 4.08 3.21 9.28
C THR A 113 4.37 3.49 10.74
N THR A 114 5.25 2.69 11.32
CA THR A 114 5.79 2.96 12.65
C THR A 114 7.30 3.15 12.56
N SER A 115 7.90 3.50 13.69
CA SER A 115 9.35 3.38 13.86
C SER A 115 9.84 1.99 13.46
N PHE A 116 11.10 1.90 13.04
CA PHE A 116 11.73 0.66 12.54
C PHE A 116 11.08 0.08 11.26
N ASN A 117 10.51 0.93 10.40
CA ASN A 117 9.93 0.54 9.10
C ASN A 117 8.88 -0.58 9.16
N LYS A 118 8.05 -0.61 10.21
CA LYS A 118 6.88 -1.48 10.23
C LYS A 118 5.73 -0.81 9.49
N VAL A 119 4.85 -1.62 8.90
CA VAL A 119 3.62 -1.15 8.24
C VAL A 119 2.44 -1.89 8.84
N ILE A 120 1.37 -1.19 9.16
CA ILE A 120 0.14 -1.76 9.67
C ILE A 120 -1.00 -1.33 8.77
N ALA A 121 -1.76 -2.30 8.26
CA ALA A 121 -3.04 -2.05 7.61
C ALA A 121 -4.18 -2.34 8.59
N VAL A 122 -5.09 -1.39 8.77
CA VAL A 122 -6.21 -1.49 9.68
C VAL A 122 -7.52 -1.08 9.03
N ASP A 123 -8.61 -1.69 9.48
CA ASP A 123 -9.96 -1.27 9.15
C ASP A 123 -10.24 0.10 9.80
N ALA A 124 -10.60 1.09 9.00
CA ALA A 124 -10.78 2.47 9.45
C ALA A 124 -11.93 2.64 10.45
N ALA A 125 -12.97 1.81 10.34
CA ALA A 125 -14.17 1.92 11.16
C ALA A 125 -13.98 1.29 12.54
N SER A 126 -13.33 0.12 12.61
CA SER A 126 -13.21 -0.70 13.82
C SER A 126 -11.82 -0.67 14.46
N GLY A 127 -10.79 -0.23 13.74
CA GLY A 127 -9.39 -0.32 14.20
C GLY A 127 -8.82 -1.74 14.14
N LYS A 128 -9.56 -2.71 13.59
CA LYS A 128 -9.10 -4.09 13.45
C LYS A 128 -7.90 -4.16 12.50
N VAL A 129 -6.81 -4.75 12.96
CA VAL A 129 -5.64 -5.01 12.12
C VAL A 129 -5.97 -6.07 11.07
N HIS A 130 -5.76 -5.72 9.79
CA HIS A 130 -5.81 -6.68 8.68
C HIS A 130 -4.51 -7.47 8.60
N TRP A 131 -3.37 -6.76 8.61
CA TRP A 131 -2.05 -7.35 8.56
C TRP A 131 -1.00 -6.38 9.12
N LYS A 132 0.16 -6.94 9.47
CA LYS A 132 1.38 -6.21 9.86
C LYS A 132 2.53 -6.70 9.01
N TYR A 133 3.38 -5.78 8.61
CA TYR A 133 4.69 -6.04 8.02
C TYR A 133 5.77 -5.49 8.95
N ASP A 134 6.80 -6.28 9.18
CA ASP A 134 7.94 -5.94 10.03
C ASP A 134 9.22 -6.15 9.24
N ARG A 135 10.03 -5.10 9.10
CA ARG A 135 11.32 -5.17 8.42
C ARG A 135 12.40 -5.46 9.44
N GLU A 136 13.14 -6.53 9.21
CA GLU A 136 14.40 -6.74 9.93
C GLU A 136 15.44 -5.76 9.39
N LEU A 137 15.92 -4.88 10.27
CA LEU A 137 16.93 -3.87 9.94
C LEU A 137 18.33 -4.35 10.38
N PRO A 138 19.37 -4.08 9.59
CA PRO A 138 20.75 -4.32 10.02
C PRO A 138 21.06 -3.57 11.30
N GLY A 139 21.64 -4.24 12.30
CA GLY A 139 21.93 -3.62 13.61
C GLY A 139 22.89 -2.43 13.53
N ASP A 140 23.69 -2.32 12.47
CA ASP A 140 24.63 -1.23 12.21
C ASP A 140 24.02 -0.04 11.44
N VAL A 141 22.71 -0.09 11.11
CA VAL A 141 22.00 1.04 10.49
C VAL A 141 21.76 2.18 11.48
N PHE A 142 21.51 1.87 12.77
CA PHE A 142 21.05 2.87 13.74
C PHE A 142 22.02 4.03 13.96
N PRO A 143 23.35 3.83 14.07
CA PRO A 143 24.31 4.93 14.16
C PRO A 143 24.37 5.83 12.92
N LYS A 144 23.73 5.43 11.81
CA LYS A 144 23.69 6.19 10.55
C LYS A 144 22.47 7.13 10.47
N LEU A 145 21.54 7.02 11.42
CA LEU A 145 20.32 7.81 11.44
C LEU A 145 20.53 9.08 12.25
N CYS A 146 20.35 10.25 11.62
CA CYS A 146 20.55 11.54 12.30
C CYS A 146 19.49 11.86 13.36
N CYS A 147 18.28 11.35 13.15
CA CYS A 147 17.06 12.01 13.61
C CYS A 147 15.98 11.00 14.00
N ASP A 148 16.37 9.93 14.70
CA ASP A 148 15.53 8.80 15.13
C ASP A 148 15.16 7.78 14.00
N VAL A 149 14.59 6.63 14.38
CA VAL A 149 14.19 5.50 13.52
C VAL A 149 12.80 5.68 12.90
N VAL A 150 12.50 6.90 12.45
CA VAL A 150 11.17 7.30 11.98
C VAL A 150 10.86 6.86 10.55
N ASN A 151 9.58 6.83 10.20
CA ASN A 151 9.12 6.69 8.82
C ASN A 151 7.86 7.53 8.58
N ARG A 152 7.79 8.22 7.43
CA ARG A 152 6.74 9.21 7.14
C ARG A 152 5.51 8.66 6.42
N GLY A 153 5.47 7.38 6.09
CA GLY A 153 4.31 6.72 5.51
C GLY A 153 4.62 5.90 4.26
N VAL A 154 3.56 5.42 3.64
CA VAL A 154 3.60 4.56 2.43
C VAL A 154 2.82 5.19 1.29
N ALA A 155 3.20 4.89 0.05
CA ALA A 155 2.29 5.10 -1.08
C ALA A 155 1.45 3.86 -1.31
N VAL A 156 0.16 4.00 -1.63
CA VAL A 156 -0.66 2.90 -2.15
C VAL A 156 -0.91 3.16 -3.62
N TYR A 157 -0.52 2.22 -4.46
CA TYR A 157 -0.69 2.34 -5.91
C TYR A 157 -0.93 0.98 -6.54
N LYS A 158 -1.95 0.92 -7.41
CA LYS A 158 -2.56 -0.34 -7.86
C LYS A 158 -2.85 -1.22 -6.66
N ASN A 159 -2.51 -2.50 -6.70
CA ASN A 159 -2.69 -3.45 -5.61
C ASN A 159 -1.50 -3.53 -4.63
N LYS A 160 -0.66 -2.49 -4.53
CA LYS A 160 0.57 -2.53 -3.72
C LYS A 160 0.70 -1.35 -2.77
N VAL A 161 1.40 -1.61 -1.68
CA VAL A 161 1.84 -0.63 -0.69
C VAL A 161 3.35 -0.49 -0.79
N TYR A 162 3.85 0.72 -0.98
CA TYR A 162 5.25 1.02 -1.22
C TYR A 162 5.85 1.73 -0.02
N LEU A 163 6.91 1.14 0.52
CA LEU A 163 7.64 1.60 1.69
C LEU A 163 9.08 1.93 1.29
N ALA A 164 9.56 3.11 1.67
CA ALA A 164 10.99 3.41 1.68
C ALA A 164 11.56 3.13 3.07
N THR A 165 12.75 2.51 3.13
CA THR A 165 13.29 1.94 4.37
C THR A 165 14.60 2.61 4.81
N LEU A 166 14.87 2.54 6.11
CA LEU A 166 16.04 3.13 6.78
C LEU A 166 17.35 2.53 6.26
N ASP A 167 17.34 1.30 5.78
CA ASP A 167 18.48 0.61 5.18
C ASP A 167 18.58 0.77 3.65
N ALA A 168 17.93 1.79 3.09
CA ALA A 168 18.03 2.23 1.69
C ALA A 168 17.35 1.33 0.65
N HIS A 169 16.21 0.72 1.00
CA HIS A 169 15.40 -0.07 0.07
C HIS A 169 14.06 0.60 -0.26
N ILE A 170 13.51 0.21 -1.40
CA ILE A 170 12.07 0.31 -1.65
C ILE A 170 11.48 -1.09 -1.58
N VAL A 171 10.45 -1.27 -0.77
CA VAL A 171 9.72 -2.52 -0.60
C VAL A 171 8.31 -2.32 -1.13
N ALA A 172 7.85 -3.24 -1.98
CA ALA A 172 6.45 -3.31 -2.38
C ALA A 172 5.77 -4.50 -1.70
N LEU A 173 4.72 -4.20 -0.95
CA LEU A 173 3.88 -5.17 -0.28
C LEU A 173 2.57 -5.33 -1.07
N ASP A 174 2.00 -6.52 -1.07
CA ASP A 174 0.65 -6.75 -1.54
C ASP A 174 -0.34 -6.05 -0.59
N ALA A 175 -1.23 -5.21 -1.13
CA ALA A 175 -2.09 -4.36 -0.30
C ALA A 175 -3.11 -5.16 0.54
N ALA A 176 -3.50 -6.35 0.11
CA ALA A 176 -4.48 -7.18 0.81
C ALA A 176 -3.85 -8.01 1.94
N SER A 177 -2.60 -8.45 1.78
CA SER A 177 -1.97 -9.42 2.69
C SER A 177 -0.73 -8.91 3.42
N GLY A 178 -0.14 -7.79 2.98
CA GLY A 178 1.12 -7.27 3.52
C GLY A 178 2.35 -8.09 3.14
N LYS A 179 2.21 -9.11 2.29
CA LYS A 179 3.34 -9.93 1.84
C LYS A 179 4.23 -9.15 0.89
N VAL A 180 5.54 -9.31 1.02
CA VAL A 180 6.52 -8.72 0.11
C VAL A 180 6.29 -9.28 -1.30
N VAL A 181 5.98 -8.41 -2.25
CA VAL A 181 5.95 -8.72 -3.68
C VAL A 181 7.36 -8.61 -4.25
N TRP A 182 8.08 -7.55 -3.87
CA TRP A 182 9.49 -7.37 -4.18
C TRP A 182 10.15 -6.41 -3.19
N ASP A 183 11.47 -6.54 -3.07
CA ASP A 183 12.34 -5.68 -2.27
C ASP A 183 13.56 -5.31 -3.13
N LYS A 184 13.87 -4.01 -3.23
CA LYS A 184 14.97 -3.51 -4.05
C LYS A 184 15.86 -2.56 -3.25
N LYS A 185 17.14 -2.93 -3.08
CA LYS A 185 18.20 -2.02 -2.61
C LYS A 185 18.40 -0.92 -3.64
N ILE A 186 18.32 0.34 -3.21
CA ILE A 186 18.52 1.52 -4.07
C ILE A 186 19.79 2.27 -3.69
N GLY A 187 20.02 2.47 -2.39
CA GLY A 187 21.20 3.17 -1.87
C GLY A 187 22.03 2.29 -0.97
N ASP A 188 22.98 2.90 -0.26
CA ASP A 188 23.87 2.20 0.66
C ASP A 188 23.99 2.92 2.01
N TYR A 189 23.26 2.40 3.01
CA TYR A 189 23.17 3.01 4.34
C TYR A 189 24.50 3.10 5.09
N THR A 190 25.52 2.35 4.68
CA THR A 190 26.88 2.47 5.25
C THR A 190 27.50 3.84 5.00
N TYR A 191 27.08 4.51 3.92
CA TYR A 191 27.40 5.91 3.59
C TYR A 191 26.37 6.91 4.14
N ALA A 192 25.53 6.47 5.09
CA ALA A 192 24.41 7.22 5.65
C ALA A 192 23.27 7.55 4.67
N GLU A 193 23.20 6.90 3.51
CA GLU A 193 22.01 6.97 2.64
C GLU A 193 20.86 6.16 3.27
N THR A 194 19.85 6.84 3.82
CA THR A 194 18.75 6.23 4.58
C THR A 194 17.42 6.80 4.09
N PHE A 195 16.34 6.03 4.07
CA PHE A 195 15.05 6.53 3.59
C PHE A 195 14.01 6.59 4.70
N THR A 196 13.61 7.82 5.01
CA THR A 196 12.53 8.14 5.97
C THR A 196 11.31 8.74 5.28
N ILE A 197 11.38 9.01 3.97
CA ILE A 197 10.35 9.68 3.17
C ILE A 197 9.14 8.76 2.91
N MET A 198 7.94 9.34 2.83
CA MET A 198 6.81 8.67 2.19
C MET A 198 7.01 8.71 0.66
N PRO A 199 7.03 7.57 -0.04
CA PRO A 199 7.07 7.57 -1.50
C PRO A 199 5.83 8.25 -2.11
N MET A 200 5.92 8.63 -3.38
CA MET A 200 4.80 9.18 -4.15
C MET A 200 4.60 8.36 -5.42
N ALA A 201 3.36 7.95 -5.69
CA ALA A 201 3.01 7.34 -6.96
C ALA A 201 2.70 8.42 -7.99
N LEU A 202 3.23 8.29 -9.21
CA LEU A 202 2.98 9.18 -10.34
C LEU A 202 3.20 8.44 -11.65
N GLN A 203 2.16 8.33 -12.48
CA GLN A 203 2.24 7.78 -13.85
C GLN A 203 3.00 6.44 -13.93
N ASN A 204 2.51 5.41 -13.25
CA ASN A 204 3.16 4.09 -13.17
C ASN A 204 4.56 4.07 -12.53
N LYS A 205 4.99 5.14 -11.86
CA LYS A 205 6.27 5.22 -11.17
C LYS A 205 6.09 5.49 -9.69
N ILE A 206 7.08 5.06 -8.91
CA ILE A 206 7.23 5.40 -7.51
C ILE A 206 8.41 6.35 -7.39
N ILE A 207 8.13 7.56 -6.94
CA ILE A 207 9.08 8.65 -6.75
C ILE A 207 9.42 8.71 -5.26
N PHE A 208 10.69 8.85 -4.95
CA PHE A 208 11.19 8.96 -3.58
C PHE A 208 12.53 9.71 -3.60
N GLY A 209 12.92 10.22 -2.43
CA GLY A 209 14.22 10.85 -2.20
C GLY A 209 15.06 10.04 -1.23
N THR A 210 16.33 10.45 -1.09
CA THR A 210 17.24 9.95 -0.06
C THR A 210 17.31 10.92 1.13
N ALA A 211 17.69 10.43 2.30
CA ALA A 211 18.10 11.21 3.45
C ALA A 211 19.49 10.73 3.90
N GLY A 212 20.25 11.59 4.59
CA GLY A 212 21.56 11.29 5.16
C GLY A 212 22.09 12.44 5.97
#